data_AF-A0A352NPZ8-F1
#
_entry.id   AF-A0A352NPZ8-F1
#
_cell.length_a   1.000
_cell.length_b   1.000
_cell.length_c   1.000
_cell.angle_alpha   90.00
_cell.angle_beta   90.00
_cell.angle_gamma   90.00
#
_symmetry.space_group_name_H-M   'P 1'
#
loop_
_entity.id
_entity.type
_entity.pdbx_description
1 polymer ?
#
loop_
_entity_poly.entity_id
_entity_poly.type
_entity_poly.pdbx_seq_one_letter_code
_entity_poly.pdbx_strand_id
1 'polypeptide(L)'
;MRCEKIMRKFNDLLDRSLSAKEEHEIQAHLAVCPNCRAEFQLTKNADDILRATVIEMVTEIEVPANLSQRIGQALAGEKKRQTGK
;
A
#
# COMPACT_ATOMS: atom_id res chain seq x y z
N MET A 1 13.31 -9.99 -13.78
CA MET A 1 13.39 -10.72 -12.48
C MET A 1 12.74 -12.09 -12.63
N ARG A 2 13.17 -13.08 -11.81
CA ARG A 2 12.54 -14.41 -11.74
C ARG A 2 11.32 -14.38 -10.80
N CYS A 3 10.25 -15.10 -11.15
CA CYS A 3 8.99 -15.13 -10.38
C CYS A 3 9.20 -15.42 -8.89
N GLU A 4 10.06 -16.38 -8.54
CA GLU A 4 10.39 -16.73 -7.14
C GLU A 4 10.99 -15.57 -6.34
N LYS A 5 11.73 -14.67 -7.00
CA LYS A 5 12.31 -13.49 -6.34
C LYS A 5 11.24 -12.44 -6.10
N ILE A 6 10.28 -12.32 -7.01
CA ILE A 6 9.15 -11.39 -6.93
C ILE A 6 8.18 -11.82 -5.82
N MET A 7 7.80 -13.10 -5.78
CA MET A 7 6.84 -13.62 -4.81
C MET A 7 7.31 -13.46 -3.36
N ARG A 8 8.62 -13.61 -3.11
CA ARG A 8 9.22 -13.36 -1.79
C ARG A 8 9.14 -11.89 -1.33
N LYS A 9 8.83 -10.96 -2.24
CA LYS A 9 8.74 -9.53 -1.98
C LYS A 9 7.31 -9.01 -1.89
N PHE A 10 6.29 -9.88 -1.94
CA PHE A 10 4.89 -9.46 -1.86
C PHE A 10 4.54 -8.83 -0.51
N ASN A 11 4.96 -9.45 0.60
CA ASN A 11 4.70 -8.88 1.92
C ASN A 11 5.45 -7.55 2.09
N ASP A 12 6.74 -7.49 1.72
CA ASP A 12 7.50 -6.24 1.73
C ASP A 12 6.81 -5.12 0.91
N LEU A 13 6.22 -5.47 -0.24
CA LEU A 13 5.46 -4.55 -1.08
C LEU A 13 4.17 -4.08 -0.39
N LEU A 14 3.41 -4.99 0.23
CA LEU A 14 2.18 -4.66 0.96
C LEU A 14 2.45 -3.80 2.19
N ASP A 15 3.55 -4.07 2.89
CA ASP A 15 4.02 -3.31 4.05
C ASP A 15 4.71 -1.99 3.68
N ARG A 16 4.85 -1.70 2.37
CA ARG A 16 5.51 -0.50 1.84
C ARG A 16 6.94 -0.33 2.38
N SER A 17 7.64 -1.44 2.59
CA SER A 17 9.00 -1.48 3.15
C SER A 17 10.10 -1.56 2.08
N LEU A 18 9.71 -1.66 0.81
CA LEU A 18 10.62 -1.71 -0.33
C LEU A 18 11.19 -0.34 -0.69
N SER A 19 12.41 -0.35 -1.25
CA SER A 19 12.92 0.84 -1.93
C SER A 19 12.11 1.16 -3.18
N ALA A 20 12.08 2.42 -3.60
CA ALA A 20 11.37 2.85 -4.82
C ALA A 20 11.82 2.07 -6.08
N LYS A 21 13.10 1.69 -6.13
CA LYS A 21 13.64 0.86 -7.22
C LYS A 21 13.06 -0.55 -7.20
N GLU A 22 13.02 -1.20 -6.04
CA GLU A 22 12.46 -2.55 -5.90
C GLU A 22 10.97 -2.57 -6.18
N GLU A 23 10.23 -1.57 -5.70
CA GLU A 23 8.82 -1.41 -6.00
C GLU A 23 8.60 -1.31 -7.52
N HIS A 24 9.35 -0.44 -8.20
CA HIS A 24 9.25 -0.29 -9.64
C HIS A 24 9.55 -1.59 -10.40
N GLU A 25 10.61 -2.31 -10.00
CA GLU A 25 10.98 -3.59 -10.62
C GLU A 25 9.88 -4.66 -10.44
N ILE A 26 9.24 -4.70 -9.27
CA ILE A 26 8.14 -5.63 -9.00
C ILE A 26 6.89 -5.25 -9.79
N GLN A 27 6.50 -3.97 -9.79
CA GLN A 27 5.36 -3.49 -10.55
C GLN A 27 5.52 -3.77 -12.05
N ALA A 28 6.72 -3.54 -12.60
CA ALA A 28 7.04 -3.89 -13.98
C ALA A 28 6.86 -5.38 -14.27
N HIS A 29 7.25 -6.25 -13.33
CA HIS A 29 7.05 -7.69 -13.49
C HIS A 29 5.56 -8.10 -13.39
N LEU A 30 4.82 -7.55 -12.43
CA LEU A 30 3.39 -7.81 -12.28
C LEU A 30 2.59 -7.37 -13.52
N ALA A 31 3.05 -6.32 -14.21
CA ALA A 31 2.44 -5.87 -15.45
C ALA A 31 2.51 -6.94 -16.57
N VAL A 32 3.60 -7.70 -16.64
CA VAL A 32 3.86 -8.66 -17.74
C VAL A 32 3.62 -10.13 -17.37
N CYS A 33 3.63 -10.49 -16.08
CA CYS A 33 3.45 -11.87 -15.64
C CYS A 33 2.07 -12.10 -15.01
N PRO A 34 1.12 -12.75 -15.72
CA PRO A 34 -0.22 -13.00 -15.18
C PRO A 34 -0.22 -13.92 -13.95
N ASN A 35 0.71 -14.87 -13.87
CA ASN A 35 0.81 -15.78 -12.72
C ASN A 35 1.18 -15.01 -11.44
N CYS A 36 2.25 -14.22 -11.48
CA CYS A 36 2.63 -13.41 -10.32
C CYS A 36 1.57 -12.37 -9.95
N ARG A 37 0.82 -11.85 -10.94
CA ARG A 37 -0.31 -10.95 -10.69
C ARG A 37 -1.44 -11.63 -9.93
N ALA A 38 -1.83 -12.84 -10.32
CA ALA A 38 -2.86 -13.60 -9.64
C ALA A 38 -2.45 -13.94 -8.20
N GLU A 39 -1.21 -14.42 -8.02
CA GLU A 39 -0.65 -14.77 -6.71
C GLU A 39 -0.53 -13.56 -5.78
N PHE A 40 -0.11 -12.40 -6.32
CA PHE A 40 -0.09 -11.15 -5.59
C PHE A 40 -1.50 -10.73 -5.16
N GLN A 41 -2.50 -10.86 -6.04
CA GLN A 41 -3.88 -10.51 -5.71
C GLN A 41 -4.44 -11.40 -4.60
N LEU A 42 -4.12 -12.70 -4.59
CA LEU A 42 -4.51 -13.62 -3.51
C LEU A 42 -3.89 -13.19 -2.18
N THR A 43 -2.59 -12.87 -2.19
CA THR A 43 -1.86 -12.42 -1.00
C THR A 43 -2.43 -11.10 -0.48
N LYS A 44 -2.67 -10.14 -1.38
CA LYS A 44 -3.27 -8.84 -1.07
C LYS A 44 -4.67 -9.00 -0.45
N ASN A 45 -5.51 -9.86 -1.01
CA ASN A 45 -6.85 -10.08 -0.46
C ASN A 45 -6.80 -10.66 0.97
N ALA A 46 -5.86 -11.58 1.24
CA ALA A 46 -5.67 -12.12 2.58
C ALA A 46 -5.18 -11.03 3.56
N ASP A 47 -4.21 -10.20 3.15
CA ASP A 47 -3.72 -9.05 3.93
C ASP A 47 -4.84 -8.04 4.22
N ASP A 48 -5.66 -7.69 3.21
CA ASP A 48 -6.79 -6.77 3.36
C ASP A 48 -7.82 -7.28 4.41
N ILE A 49 -8.14 -8.58 4.39
CA ILE A 49 -9.05 -9.21 5.37
C ILE A 49 -8.46 -9.15 6.79
N LEU A 50 -7.17 -9.50 6.93
CA LEU A 50 -6.48 -9.48 8.21
C LEU A 50 -6.41 -8.05 8.78
N ARG A 51 -6.09 -7.06 7.95
CA ARG A 51 -6.08 -5.64 8.35
C ARG A 51 -7.45 -5.19 8.82
N ALA A 52 -8.52 -5.52 8.09
CA ALA A 52 -9.89 -5.18 8.49
C ALA A 52 -10.24 -5.80 9.86
N THR A 53 -9.93 -7.08 10.05
CA THR A 53 -10.19 -7.80 11.30
C THR A 53 -9.41 -7.19 12.47
N VAL A 54 -8.13 -6.89 12.27
CA VAL A 54 -7.29 -6.26 13.29
C VAL A 54 -7.80 -4.86 13.63
N ILE A 55 -8.25 -4.08 12.66
CA ILE A 55 -8.86 -2.76 12.93
C ILE A 55 -10.07 -2.94 13.84
N GLU A 56 -11.00 -3.84 13.52
CA GLU A 56 -12.18 -4.09 14.36
C GLU A 56 -11.81 -4.55 15.78
N MET A 57 -10.78 -5.40 15.92
CA MET A 57 -10.34 -5.92 17.21
C MET A 57 -9.61 -4.89 18.08
N VAL A 58 -8.97 -3.89 17.48
CA VAL A 58 -8.02 -3.00 18.17
C VAL A 58 -8.50 -1.54 18.19
N THR A 59 -9.70 -1.25 17.67
CA THR A 59 -10.33 0.07 17.80
C THR A 59 -10.84 0.31 19.22
N GLU A 60 -9.92 0.52 20.16
CA GLU A 60 -10.20 1.10 21.48
C GLU A 60 -10.06 2.64 21.46
N ILE A 61 -9.43 3.19 20.42
CA ILE A 61 -9.17 4.63 20.27
C ILE A 61 -10.20 5.22 19.32
N GLU A 62 -11.09 6.05 19.86
CA GLU A 62 -12.00 6.85 19.06
C GLU A 62 -11.23 7.80 18.15
N VAL A 63 -11.43 7.64 16.83
CA VAL A 63 -10.89 8.58 15.84
C VAL A 63 -11.76 9.84 15.85
N PRO A 64 -11.20 11.05 16.08
CA PRO A 64 -11.98 12.28 16.05
C PRO A 64 -12.68 12.46 14.70
N ALA A 65 -13.98 12.79 14.71
CA ALA A 65 -14.81 12.87 13.50
C ALA A 65 -14.27 13.83 12.41
N ASN A 66 -13.46 14.83 12.79
CA ASN A 66 -12.87 15.80 11.87
C ASN A 66 -11.43 15.49 11.44
N LEU A 67 -10.83 14.38 11.88
CA LEU A 67 -9.42 14.08 11.61
C LEU A 67 -9.15 13.92 10.11
N SER A 68 -9.98 13.13 9.41
CA SER A 68 -9.85 12.93 7.95
C SER A 68 -9.98 14.25 7.17
N GLN A 69 -10.89 15.13 7.58
CA GLN A 69 -11.04 16.46 6.99
C GLN A 69 -9.79 17.32 7.21
N ARG A 70 -9.26 17.35 8.44
CA ARG A 70 -8.06 18.11 8.80
C ARG A 70 -6.82 17.63 8.04
N ILE A 71 -6.65 16.31 7.89
CA ILE A 71 -5.59 15.71 7.06
C ILE A 71 -5.74 16.17 5.61
N GLY A 72 -6.94 16.09 5.03
CA GLY A 72 -7.19 16.53 3.66
C GLY A 72 -6.88 18.01 3.43
N GLN A 73 -7.25 18.88 4.37
CA GLN A 73 -6.94 20.31 4.33
C GLN A 73 -5.43 20.59 4.37
N ALA A 74 -4.69 19.88 5.22
CA ALA A 74 -3.24 20.01 5.32
C ALA A 74 -2.54 19.61 4.01
N LEU A 75 -2.88 18.43 3.45
CA LEU A 75 -2.31 17.93 2.19
C LEU A 75 -2.61 18.86 1.00
N ALA A 76 -3.81 19.44 0.93
CA ALA A 76 -4.17 20.40 -0.10
C ALA A 76 -3.36 21.70 0.02
N GLY A 77 -3.06 22.14 1.24
CA GLY A 77 -2.18 23.29 1.50
C GLY A 77 -0.75 23.05 1.04
N GLU A 78 -0.22 21.84 1.25
CA GLU A 78 1.13 21.45 0.80
C GLU A 78 1.24 21.39 -0.72
N LYS A 79 0.26 20.80 -1.41
CA LYS A 79 0.22 20.77 -2.89
C LYS A 79 0.27 22.18 -3.49
N LYS A 80 -0.48 23.13 -2.92
CA LYS A 80 -0.48 24.54 -3.37
C LYS A 80 0.88 25.22 -3.16
N ARG A 81 1.61 24.89 -2.09
CA ARG A 81 2.96 25.41 -1.83
C ARG A 81 4.01 24.82 -2.78
N GLN A 82 3.81 23.61 -3.28
CA GLN A 82 4.71 22.95 -4.23
C GLN A 82 4.47 23.36 -5.69
N THR A 83 3.25 23.75 -6.07
CA THR A 83 2.91 24.20 -7.44
C THR A 83 3.08 25.70 -7.68
N GLY A 84 3.22 26.50 -6.62
CA GLY A 84 3.47 27.94 -6.70
C GLY A 84 4.95 28.33 -6.73
N LYS A 85 5.86 27.39 -7.03
CA LYS A 85 7.31 27.59 -7.05
C LYS A 85 7.89 27.15 -8.39
#